data_AF-A0A2V6PXC2-F1
#
_entry.id   AF-A0A2V6PXC2-F1
#
_cell.length_a   1.000
_cell.length_b   1.000
_cell.length_c   1.000
_cell.angle_alpha   90.00
_cell.angle_beta   90.00
_cell.angle_gamma   90.00
#
_symmetry.space_group_name_H-M   'P 1'
#
loop_
_entity.id
_entity.type
_entity.pdbx_description
1 polymer ?
#
loop_
_entity_poly.entity_id
_entity_poly.type
_entity_poly.pdbx_seq_one_letter_code
_entity_poly.pdbx_strand_id
1 'polypeptide(L)'
;MRDDSHGSTMVLVLGGLWLAGATAAAAFGYTQSLRPPAPQAIVGALTLLSLVSVAVLPPVRRWARGVDLRVLVALHLTRLLAGAYFLVLYRRGELPYAFAVPGGVGDMLVALLALGLLVGVTPDTPGGRRLYSAWNLVGLVDILFVVVTATRVGIADPAALQPLLELPLSLLPTWLVPLIIASHALIVWRLARTAGRAAR
;
A
#
# COMPACT_ATOMS: atom_id res chain seq x y z
N MET A 1 -15.92 -0.39 -25.33
CA MET A 1 -16.05 -1.68 -24.63
C MET A 1 -14.88 -2.66 -24.83
N ARG A 2 -14.27 -2.80 -26.03
CA ARG A 2 -13.08 -3.67 -26.21
C ARG A 2 -11.78 -3.12 -25.58
N ASP A 3 -11.58 -1.80 -25.54
CA ASP A 3 -10.31 -1.18 -25.11
C ASP A 3 -10.09 -1.15 -23.58
N ASP A 4 -11.16 -1.12 -22.77
CA ASP A 4 -11.06 -1.09 -21.30
C ASP A 4 -10.64 -2.45 -20.69
N SER A 5 -10.99 -3.54 -21.38
CA SER A 5 -10.62 -4.91 -20.98
C SER A 5 -9.11 -5.15 -21.07
N HIS A 6 -8.45 -4.57 -22.09
CA HIS A 6 -7.02 -4.76 -22.33
C HIS A 6 -6.17 -4.10 -21.23
N GLY A 7 -6.53 -2.88 -20.81
CA GLY A 7 -5.85 -2.20 -19.70
C GLY A 7 -6.00 -2.95 -18.37
N SER A 8 -7.19 -3.47 -18.09
CA SER A 8 -7.46 -4.23 -16.86
C SER A 8 -6.71 -5.55 -16.83
N THR A 9 -6.76 -6.33 -17.92
CA THR A 9 -5.99 -7.59 -18.03
C THR A 9 -4.50 -7.32 -17.88
N MET A 10 -3.96 -6.28 -18.52
CA MET A 10 -2.54 -5.95 -18.41
C MET A 10 -2.13 -5.61 -16.97
N VAL A 11 -2.89 -4.79 -16.26
CA VAL A 11 -2.60 -4.44 -14.86
C VAL A 11 -2.68 -5.67 -13.95
N LEU A 12 -3.67 -6.54 -14.15
CA LEU A 12 -3.80 -7.79 -13.39
C LEU A 12 -2.63 -8.75 -13.66
N VAL A 13 -2.23 -8.90 -14.92
CA VAL A 13 -1.08 -9.74 -15.30
C VAL A 13 0.22 -9.18 -14.71
N LEU A 14 0.48 -7.88 -14.85
CA LEU A 14 1.68 -7.24 -14.28
C LEU A 14 1.70 -7.35 -12.74
N GLY A 15 0.55 -7.13 -12.08
CA GLY A 15 0.43 -7.27 -10.64
C GLY A 15 0.62 -8.72 -10.17
N GLY A 16 0.10 -9.69 -10.92
CA GLY A 16 0.29 -11.12 -10.66
C GLY A 16 1.73 -11.58 -10.89
N LEU A 17 2.37 -11.15 -11.97
CA LEU A 17 3.79 -11.42 -12.22
C LEU A 17 4.69 -10.81 -11.15
N TRP A 18 4.37 -9.59 -10.69
CA TRP A 18 5.08 -8.95 -9.59
C TRP A 18 4.92 -9.74 -8.29
N LEU A 19 3.69 -10.13 -7.91
CA LEU A 19 3.46 -10.96 -6.72
C LEU A 19 4.20 -12.30 -6.81
N ALA A 20 4.16 -12.96 -7.96
CA ALA A 20 4.87 -14.21 -8.19
C ALA A 20 6.39 -14.03 -8.07
N GLY A 21 6.94 -12.95 -8.65
CA GLY A 21 8.35 -12.60 -8.56
C GLY A 21 8.79 -12.29 -7.12
N ALA A 22 7.99 -11.53 -6.37
CA ALA A 22 8.24 -11.23 -4.96
C ALA A 22 8.23 -12.50 -4.09
N THR A 23 7.26 -13.39 -4.34
CA THR A 23 7.15 -14.68 -3.64
C THR A 23 8.33 -15.59 -3.98
N ALA A 24 8.70 -15.70 -5.25
CA ALA A 24 9.85 -16.47 -5.69
C ALA A 24 11.16 -15.94 -5.09
N ALA A 25 11.36 -14.62 -5.13
CA ALA A 25 12.55 -13.99 -4.54
C ALA A 25 12.67 -14.30 -3.04
N ALA A 26 11.56 -14.28 -2.30
CA ALA A 26 11.55 -14.65 -0.90
C ALA A 26 11.77 -16.15 -0.67
N ALA A 27 11.17 -17.01 -1.48
CA ALA A 27 11.33 -18.46 -1.41
C ALA A 27 12.77 -18.93 -1.69
N PHE A 28 13.49 -18.22 -2.57
CA PHE A 28 14.92 -18.45 -2.83
C PHE A 28 15.84 -17.74 -1.81
N GLY A 29 15.30 -17.09 -0.79
CA GLY A 29 16.07 -16.43 0.27
C GLY A 29 16.67 -15.08 -0.11
N TYR A 30 16.38 -14.51 -1.29
CA TYR A 30 16.93 -13.22 -1.72
C TYR A 30 16.47 -12.05 -0.86
N THR A 31 15.30 -12.14 -0.24
CA THR A 31 14.83 -11.09 0.67
C THR A 31 15.54 -11.11 2.02
N GLN A 32 15.96 -12.29 2.51
CA GLN A 32 16.59 -12.47 3.82
C GLN A 32 18.01 -11.89 3.89
N SER A 33 18.68 -11.77 2.74
CA SER A 33 20.01 -11.18 2.62
C SER A 33 19.98 -9.64 2.56
N LEU A 34 18.81 -9.03 2.42
CA LEU A 34 18.67 -7.59 2.42
C LEU A 34 19.13 -7.00 3.76
N ARG A 35 19.76 -5.83 3.68
CA ARG A 35 20.17 -5.04 4.84
C ARG A 35 19.65 -3.62 4.68
N PRO A 36 19.18 -2.96 5.76
CA PRO A 36 18.79 -1.56 5.70
C PRO A 36 19.92 -0.69 5.12
N PRO A 37 19.60 0.28 4.24
CA PRO A 37 18.26 0.72 3.83
C PRO A 37 17.69 0.03 2.57
N ALA A 38 18.20 -1.14 2.16
CA ALA A 38 17.79 -1.79 0.90
C ALA A 38 16.27 -2.14 0.83
N PRO A 39 15.64 -2.72 1.87
CA PRO A 39 14.18 -2.96 1.85
C PRO A 39 13.38 -1.67 1.63
N GLN A 40 13.81 -0.56 2.22
CA GLN A 40 13.18 0.75 2.10
C GLN A 40 13.40 1.34 0.69
N ALA A 41 14.59 1.17 0.13
CA ALA A 41 14.89 1.56 -1.24
C ALA A 41 14.03 0.78 -2.23
N ILE A 42 13.79 -0.51 -2.00
CA ILE A 42 12.87 -1.35 -2.78
C ILE A 42 11.44 -0.78 -2.69
N VAL A 43 10.96 -0.45 -1.49
CA VAL A 43 9.62 0.15 -1.33
C VAL A 43 9.50 1.44 -2.14
N GLY A 44 10.48 2.34 -2.03
CA GLY A 44 10.51 3.61 -2.76
C GLY A 44 10.57 3.41 -4.27
N ALA A 45 11.45 2.52 -4.75
CA ALA A 45 11.63 2.24 -6.17
C ALA A 45 10.37 1.61 -6.80
N LEU A 46 9.75 0.63 -6.13
CA LEU A 46 8.53 -0.02 -6.62
C LEU A 46 7.32 0.92 -6.58
N THR A 47 7.23 1.78 -5.56
CA THR A 47 6.23 2.85 -5.50
C THR A 47 6.40 3.81 -6.68
N LEU A 48 7.63 4.29 -6.90
CA LEU A 48 7.93 5.20 -8.00
C LEU A 48 7.64 4.54 -9.35
N LEU A 49 8.06 3.29 -9.55
CA LEU A 49 7.80 2.53 -10.76
C LEU A 49 6.30 2.41 -11.03
N SER A 50 5.50 2.16 -10.00
CA SER A 50 4.03 2.09 -10.12
C SER A 50 3.43 3.43 -10.56
N LEU A 51 3.86 4.53 -9.95
CA LEU A 51 3.39 5.88 -10.30
C LEU A 51 3.84 6.33 -11.69
N VAL A 52 5.10 6.06 -12.06
CA VAL A 52 5.65 6.33 -13.39
C VAL A 52 4.91 5.51 -14.45
N SER A 53 4.60 4.25 -14.16
CA SER A 53 3.82 3.40 -15.06
C SER A 53 2.44 4.01 -15.34
N VAL A 54 1.77 4.57 -14.33
CA VAL A 54 0.51 5.30 -14.51
C VAL A 54 0.70 6.58 -15.32
N ALA A 55 1.82 7.30 -15.16
CA ALA A 55 2.08 8.54 -15.89
C ALA A 55 2.37 8.29 -17.38
N VAL A 56 3.21 7.30 -17.67
CA VAL A 56 3.84 7.06 -18.98
C VAL A 56 3.04 6.07 -19.83
N LEU A 57 2.53 4.97 -19.25
CA LEU A 57 1.91 3.89 -20.03
C LEU A 57 0.41 4.15 -20.26
N PRO A 58 -0.05 4.39 -21.51
CA PRO A 58 -1.45 4.72 -21.78
C PRO A 58 -2.49 3.70 -21.27
N PRO A 59 -2.27 2.38 -21.38
CA PRO A 59 -3.25 1.41 -20.89
C PRO A 59 -3.35 1.38 -19.35
N VAL A 60 -2.22 1.49 -18.63
CA VAL A 60 -2.21 1.59 -17.15
C VAL A 60 -2.92 2.86 -16.70
N ARG A 61 -2.63 3.97 -17.38
CA ARG A 61 -3.27 5.26 -17.09
C ARG A 61 -4.78 5.23 -17.34
N ARG A 62 -5.23 4.55 -18.40
CA ARG A 62 -6.67 4.35 -18.69
C ARG A 62 -7.32 3.53 -17.59
N TRP A 63 -6.71 2.41 -17.20
CA TRP A 63 -7.18 1.61 -16.07
C TRP A 63 -7.27 2.43 -14.77
N ALA A 64 -6.23 3.19 -14.42
CA ALA A 64 -6.21 4.02 -13.22
C ALA A 64 -7.29 5.11 -13.22
N ARG A 65 -7.76 5.56 -14.40
CA ARG A 65 -8.91 6.48 -14.54
C ARG A 65 -10.28 5.80 -14.48
N GLY A 66 -10.34 4.53 -14.83
CA GLY A 66 -11.58 3.76 -14.89
C GLY A 66 -11.87 2.95 -13.62
N VAL A 67 -10.85 2.54 -12.87
CA VAL A 67 -11.02 1.74 -11.65
C VAL A 67 -11.90 2.46 -10.64
N ASP A 68 -12.80 1.73 -9.97
CA ASP A 68 -13.64 2.29 -8.91
C ASP A 68 -12.76 2.74 -7.74
N LEU A 69 -13.03 3.94 -7.21
CA LEU A 69 -12.34 4.45 -6.03
C LEU A 69 -12.50 3.50 -4.83
N ARG A 70 -13.65 2.84 -4.71
CA ARG A 70 -13.93 1.86 -3.66
C ARG A 70 -13.01 0.65 -3.73
N VAL A 71 -12.61 0.21 -4.94
CA VAL A 71 -11.63 -0.87 -5.09
C VAL A 71 -10.25 -0.45 -4.57
N LEU A 72 -9.85 0.80 -4.87
CA LEU A 72 -8.59 1.34 -4.33
C LEU A 72 -8.63 1.42 -2.80
N VAL A 73 -9.75 1.84 -2.21
CA VAL A 73 -9.92 1.88 -0.74
C VAL A 73 -9.97 0.47 -0.13
N ALA A 74 -10.63 -0.49 -0.79
CA ALA A 74 -10.72 -1.87 -0.34
C ALA A 74 -9.35 -2.56 -0.21
N LEU A 75 -8.36 -2.17 -1.03
CA LEU A 75 -6.98 -2.63 -0.88
C LEU A 75 -6.45 -2.36 0.54
N HIS A 76 -6.82 -1.25 1.18
CA HIS A 76 -6.33 -0.88 2.51
C HIS A 76 -6.93 -1.75 3.63
N LEU A 77 -7.96 -2.57 3.36
CA LEU A 77 -8.45 -3.57 4.32
C LEU A 77 -7.40 -4.63 4.62
N THR A 78 -6.46 -4.88 3.71
CA THR A 78 -5.31 -5.78 3.94
C THR A 78 -4.47 -5.36 5.14
N ARG A 79 -4.45 -4.06 5.45
CA ARG A 79 -3.71 -3.49 6.60
C ARG A 79 -4.28 -3.98 7.94
N LEU A 80 -5.56 -4.34 8.01
CA LEU A 80 -6.14 -4.92 9.22
C LEU A 80 -5.42 -6.23 9.61
N LEU A 81 -5.18 -7.09 8.63
CA LEU A 81 -4.49 -8.37 8.84
C LEU A 81 -3.01 -8.16 9.13
N ALA A 82 -2.35 -7.28 8.37
CA ALA A 82 -0.93 -6.97 8.59
C ALA A 82 -0.69 -6.39 10.00
N GLY A 83 -1.50 -5.40 10.40
CA GLY A 83 -1.38 -4.76 11.69
C GLY A 83 -1.69 -5.69 12.86
N ALA A 84 -2.74 -6.51 12.74
CA ALA A 84 -3.03 -7.53 13.74
C ALA A 84 -1.88 -8.55 13.88
N TYR A 85 -1.26 -8.92 12.75
CA TYR A 85 -0.13 -9.85 12.75
C TYR A 85 1.13 -9.23 13.39
N PHE A 86 1.40 -7.93 13.18
CA PHE A 86 2.47 -7.24 13.93
C PHE A 86 2.29 -7.34 15.44
N LEU A 87 1.06 -7.18 15.95
CA LEU A 87 0.79 -7.32 17.38
C LEU A 87 0.99 -8.75 17.89
N VAL A 88 0.72 -9.76 17.06
CA VAL A 88 1.01 -11.16 17.39
C VAL A 88 2.52 -11.37 17.49
N LEU A 89 3.30 -10.89 16.51
CA LEU A 89 4.76 -11.03 16.50
C LEU A 89 5.42 -10.27 17.64
N TYR A 90 4.91 -9.09 18.01
CA TYR A 90 5.36 -8.40 19.21
C TYR A 90 5.16 -9.25 20.47
N ARG A 91 3.96 -9.85 20.63
CA ARG A 91 3.67 -10.72 21.78
C ARG A 91 4.56 -11.98 21.84
N ARG A 92 5.08 -12.42 20.70
CA ARG A 92 6.06 -13.53 20.61
C ARG A 92 7.51 -13.09 20.79
N GLY A 93 7.77 -11.79 20.92
CA GLY A 93 9.13 -11.24 21.02
C GLY A 93 9.88 -11.21 19.69
N GLU A 94 9.18 -11.40 18.57
CA GLU A 94 9.78 -11.46 17.23
C GLU A 94 9.92 -10.07 16.58
N LEU A 95 9.07 -9.12 16.95
CA LEU A 95 9.18 -7.73 16.50
C LEU A 95 9.27 -6.76 17.69
N PRO A 96 10.04 -5.67 17.57
CA PRO A 96 10.17 -4.68 18.63
C PRO A 96 8.88 -3.86 18.77
N TYR A 97 8.56 -3.49 20.02
CA TYR A 97 7.40 -2.64 20.35
C TYR A 97 7.33 -1.39 19.48
N ALA A 98 8.47 -0.69 19.34
CA ALA A 98 8.56 0.60 18.64
C ALA A 98 8.05 0.55 17.20
N PHE A 99 8.16 -0.60 16.52
CA PHE A 99 7.63 -0.80 15.19
C PHE A 99 6.23 -1.45 15.24
N ALA A 100 6.12 -2.60 15.89
CA ALA A 100 4.97 -3.47 15.74
C ALA A 100 3.68 -2.92 16.37
N VAL A 101 3.77 -2.26 17.53
CA VAL A 101 2.57 -1.79 18.24
C VAL A 101 2.03 -0.50 17.63
N PRO A 102 2.81 0.59 17.51
CA PRO A 102 2.33 1.81 16.86
C PRO A 102 1.92 1.56 15.41
N GLY A 103 2.75 0.83 14.64
CA GLY A 103 2.46 0.52 13.24
C GLY A 103 1.25 -0.39 13.07
N GLY A 104 1.13 -1.43 13.89
CA GLY A 104 0.01 -2.36 13.82
C GLY A 104 -1.32 -1.74 14.21
N VAL A 105 -1.35 -0.94 15.28
CA VAL A 105 -2.57 -0.21 15.69
C VAL A 105 -2.96 0.83 14.64
N GLY A 106 -2.00 1.58 14.10
CA GLY A 106 -2.24 2.54 13.03
C GLY A 106 -2.84 1.89 11.78
N ASP A 107 -2.23 0.81 11.30
CA ASP A 107 -2.71 0.01 10.18
C ASP A 107 -4.16 -0.47 10.38
N MET A 108 -4.47 -0.99 11.57
CA MET A 108 -5.81 -1.47 11.91
C MET A 108 -6.83 -0.32 11.93
N LEU A 109 -6.49 0.83 12.53
CA LEU A 109 -7.38 1.99 12.56
C LEU A 109 -7.68 2.51 11.16
N VAL A 110 -6.65 2.65 10.31
CA VAL A 110 -6.82 3.08 8.91
C VAL A 110 -7.71 2.11 8.14
N ALA A 111 -7.53 0.80 8.33
CA ALA A 111 -8.35 -0.22 7.69
C ALA A 111 -9.82 -0.18 8.17
N LEU A 112 -10.07 0.00 9.47
CA LEU A 112 -11.43 0.11 10.01
C LEU A 112 -12.15 1.37 9.50
N LEU A 113 -11.44 2.50 9.41
CA LEU A 113 -11.98 3.71 8.79
C LEU A 113 -12.27 3.49 7.30
N ALA A 114 -11.42 2.75 6.58
CA ALA A 114 -11.64 2.38 5.19
C ALA A 114 -12.93 1.54 5.04
N LEU A 115 -13.14 0.57 5.93
CA LEU A 115 -14.36 -0.24 5.97
C LEU A 115 -15.60 0.64 6.19
N GLY A 116 -15.53 1.59 7.13
CA GLY A 116 -16.60 2.56 7.36
C GLY A 116 -16.93 3.39 6.12
N LEU A 117 -15.92 3.84 5.36
CA LEU A 117 -16.13 4.53 4.09
C LEU A 117 -16.79 3.65 3.02
N LEU A 118 -16.40 2.38 2.94
CA LEU A 118 -16.95 1.44 1.95
C LEU A 118 -18.42 1.10 2.23
N VAL A 119 -18.80 0.99 3.50
CA VAL A 119 -20.18 0.67 3.89
C VAL A 119 -21.08 1.90 3.88
N GLY A 120 -20.61 3.04 4.41
CA GLY A 120 -21.46 4.17 4.75
C GLY A 120 -21.30 5.42 3.89
N VAL A 121 -20.31 5.49 3.00
CA VAL A 121 -19.98 6.75 2.30
C VAL A 121 -19.89 6.56 0.78
N THR A 122 -20.65 7.38 0.06
CA THR A 122 -20.60 7.49 -1.41
C THR A 122 -19.59 8.57 -1.82
N PRO A 123 -18.59 8.26 -2.65
CA PRO A 123 -17.51 9.18 -2.99
C PRO A 123 -17.90 10.31 -3.96
N ASP A 124 -19.10 10.31 -4.55
CA ASP A 124 -19.50 11.32 -5.54
C ASP A 124 -20.07 12.60 -4.92
N THR A 125 -20.48 12.56 -3.65
CA THR A 125 -20.99 13.75 -2.95
C THR A 125 -19.84 14.64 -2.44
N PRO A 126 -20.02 15.96 -2.32
CA PRO A 126 -18.99 16.84 -1.77
C PRO A 126 -18.52 16.42 -0.37
N GLY A 127 -19.43 15.97 0.50
CA GLY A 127 -19.12 15.45 1.82
C GLY A 127 -18.35 14.13 1.77
N GLY A 128 -18.78 13.20 0.92
CA GLY A 128 -18.08 11.92 0.73
C GLY A 128 -16.66 12.10 0.22
N ARG A 129 -16.45 13.00 -0.76
CA ARG A 129 -15.12 13.35 -1.25
C ARG A 129 -14.21 13.88 -0.16
N ARG A 130 -14.72 14.74 0.73
CA ARG A 130 -13.94 15.27 1.87
C ARG A 130 -13.55 14.16 2.84
N LEU A 131 -14.47 13.25 3.16
CA LEU A 131 -14.20 12.12 4.04
C LEU A 131 -13.15 11.16 3.45
N TYR A 132 -13.28 10.82 2.15
CA TYR A 132 -12.27 10.00 1.47
C TYR A 132 -10.91 10.70 1.44
N SER A 133 -10.85 12.01 1.16
CA SER A 133 -9.59 12.77 1.21
C SER A 133 -8.97 12.80 2.60
N ALA A 134 -9.77 13.02 3.65
CA ALA A 134 -9.30 13.06 5.03
C ALA A 134 -8.74 11.71 5.47
N TRP A 135 -9.49 10.62 5.24
CA TRP A 135 -9.02 9.26 5.49
C TRP A 135 -7.75 8.93 4.70
N ASN A 136 -7.69 9.34 3.43
CA ASN A 136 -6.52 9.09 2.58
C ASN A 136 -5.27 9.80 3.12
N LEU A 137 -5.41 11.02 3.66
CA LEU A 137 -4.31 11.73 4.30
C LEU A 137 -3.86 11.01 5.58
N VAL A 138 -4.80 10.62 6.45
CA VAL A 138 -4.50 9.86 7.68
C VAL A 138 -3.77 8.57 7.34
N GLY A 139 -4.28 7.78 6.38
CA GLY A 139 -3.67 6.52 5.97
C GLY A 139 -2.30 6.67 5.34
N LEU A 140 -2.07 7.76 4.60
CA LEU A 140 -0.77 8.06 4.00
C LEU A 140 0.26 8.46 5.08
N VAL A 141 -0.13 9.33 6.01
CA VAL A 141 0.75 9.71 7.14
C VAL A 141 1.13 8.49 7.96
N ASP A 142 0.17 7.61 8.24
CA ASP A 142 0.38 6.37 8.98
C ASP A 142 1.36 5.41 8.28
N ILE A 143 1.17 5.10 6.99
CA ILE A 143 2.10 4.19 6.29
C ILE A 143 3.50 4.79 6.14
N LEU A 144 3.60 6.11 5.95
CA LEU A 144 4.91 6.78 5.92
C LEU A 144 5.58 6.74 7.30
N PHE A 145 4.82 6.92 8.38
CA PHE A 145 5.32 6.72 9.74
C PHE A 145 5.83 5.29 9.95
N VAL A 146 5.11 4.26 9.48
CA VAL A 146 5.54 2.85 9.54
C VAL A 146 6.86 2.64 8.78
N VAL A 147 6.97 3.15 7.55
CA VAL A 147 8.20 3.04 6.73
C VAL A 147 9.37 3.77 7.38
N VAL A 148 9.17 4.99 7.88
CA VAL A 148 10.22 5.75 8.58
C VAL A 148 10.65 5.03 9.85
N THR A 149 9.71 4.49 10.63
CA THR A 149 10.00 3.74 11.84
C THR A 149 10.76 2.46 11.53
N ALA A 150 10.36 1.70 10.50
CA ALA A 150 11.09 0.53 10.03
C ALA A 150 12.52 0.88 9.60
N THR A 151 12.71 2.00 8.91
CA THR A 151 14.04 2.52 8.55
C THR A 151 14.88 2.76 9.79
N ARG A 152 14.36 3.51 10.76
CA ARG A 152 15.10 3.88 11.98
C ARG A 152 15.47 2.66 12.81
N VAL A 153 14.51 1.77 13.05
CA VAL A 153 14.73 0.52 13.81
C VAL A 153 15.72 -0.37 13.07
N GLY A 154 15.57 -0.57 11.76
CA GLY A 154 16.47 -1.43 10.98
C GLY A 154 17.90 -0.88 10.86
N ILE A 155 18.08 0.44 10.81
CA ILE A 155 19.43 1.04 10.84
C ILE A 155 20.08 0.84 12.22
N ALA A 156 19.31 0.99 13.30
CA ALA A 156 19.81 0.82 14.66
C ALA A 156 20.13 -0.65 14.99
N ASP A 157 19.27 -1.57 14.56
CA ASP A 157 19.44 -3.01 14.70
C ASP A 157 18.87 -3.73 13.46
N PRO A 158 19.74 -4.13 12.51
CA PRO A 158 19.32 -4.84 11.31
C PRO A 158 18.59 -6.16 11.58
N ALA A 159 18.87 -6.83 12.70
CA ALA A 159 18.25 -8.11 13.03
C ALA A 159 16.83 -7.93 13.59
N ALA A 160 16.52 -6.79 14.21
CA ALA A 160 15.23 -6.53 14.85
C ALA A 160 14.03 -6.58 13.89
N LEU A 161 14.27 -6.41 12.58
CA LEU A 161 13.22 -6.45 11.55
C LEU A 161 13.42 -7.61 10.57
N GLN A 162 14.27 -8.59 10.89
CA GLN A 162 14.49 -9.76 10.05
C GLN A 162 13.19 -10.51 9.70
N PRO A 163 12.18 -10.64 10.60
CA PRO A 163 10.91 -11.28 10.24
C PRO A 163 10.19 -10.60 9.07
N LEU A 164 10.40 -9.29 8.84
CA LEU A 164 9.83 -8.57 7.68
C LEU A 164 10.45 -8.99 6.34
N LEU A 165 11.52 -9.77 6.36
CA LEU A 165 12.24 -10.25 5.18
C LEU A 165 11.98 -11.74 4.90
N GLU A 166 11.12 -12.38 5.68
CA GLU A 166 10.73 -13.78 5.56
C GLU A 166 9.26 -13.91 5.14
N LEU A 167 8.89 -14.99 4.46
CA LEU A 167 7.49 -15.22 4.10
C LEU A 167 6.63 -15.44 5.36
N PRO A 168 5.40 -14.92 5.39
CA PRO A 168 4.73 -14.15 4.33
C PRO A 168 5.03 -12.64 4.36
N LEU A 169 5.73 -12.14 5.39
CA LEU A 169 5.92 -10.71 5.64
C LEU A 169 6.81 -10.00 4.62
N SER A 170 7.73 -10.71 3.97
CA SER A 170 8.56 -10.17 2.89
C SER A 170 7.74 -9.60 1.73
N LEU A 171 6.49 -10.04 1.57
CA LEU A 171 5.54 -9.48 0.60
C LEU A 171 5.11 -8.05 0.95
N LEU A 172 5.25 -7.61 2.21
CA LEU A 172 4.96 -6.24 2.61
C LEU A 172 5.88 -5.24 1.88
N PRO A 173 7.22 -5.25 2.07
CA PRO A 173 8.09 -4.30 1.40
C PRO A 173 8.23 -4.56 -0.10
N THR A 174 8.06 -5.80 -0.57
CA THR A 174 8.31 -6.17 -1.97
C THR A 174 7.08 -6.10 -2.86
N TRP A 175 5.87 -5.96 -2.32
CA TRP A 175 4.64 -5.96 -3.12
C TRP A 175 3.52 -5.08 -2.52
N LEU A 176 3.09 -5.34 -1.28
CA LEU A 176 1.88 -4.73 -0.74
C LEU A 176 2.05 -3.26 -0.37
N VAL A 177 3.09 -2.90 0.39
CA VAL A 177 3.33 -1.52 0.85
C VAL A 177 3.53 -0.56 -0.32
N PRO A 178 4.31 -0.89 -1.37
CA PRO A 178 4.38 -0.07 -2.58
C PRO A 178 3.03 0.20 -3.23
N LEU A 179 2.16 -0.81 -3.32
CA LEU A 179 0.81 -0.67 -3.88
C LEU A 179 -0.08 0.22 -3.00
N ILE A 180 0.01 0.08 -1.67
CA ILE A 180 -0.72 0.92 -0.70
C ILE A 180 -0.29 2.39 -0.78
N ILE A 181 0.99 2.68 -0.94
CA ILE A 181 1.47 4.06 -1.10
C ILE A 181 1.04 4.61 -2.46
N ALA A 182 1.17 3.82 -3.53
CA ALA A 182 0.74 4.23 -4.86
C ALA A 182 -0.78 4.48 -4.92
N SER A 183 -1.60 3.66 -4.26
CA SER A 183 -3.06 3.84 -4.21
C SER A 183 -3.44 5.16 -3.53
N HIS A 184 -2.74 5.57 -2.47
CA HIS A 184 -2.97 6.87 -1.84
C HIS A 184 -2.77 8.04 -2.82
N ALA A 185 -1.72 8.00 -3.65
CA ALA A 185 -1.48 9.02 -4.68
C ALA A 185 -2.55 8.99 -5.78
N LEU A 186 -2.98 7.79 -6.21
CA LEU A 186 -4.05 7.62 -7.20
C LEU A 186 -5.40 8.15 -6.69
N ILE A 187 -5.72 7.92 -5.43
CA ILE A 187 -6.95 8.42 -4.78
C ILE A 187 -6.96 9.96 -4.78
N VAL A 188 -5.86 10.61 -4.38
CA VAL A 188 -5.73 12.08 -4.45
C VAL A 188 -5.93 12.57 -5.88
N TRP A 189 -5.23 11.96 -6.83
CA TRP A 189 -5.32 12.33 -8.23
C TRP A 189 -6.75 12.20 -8.78
N ARG A 190 -7.47 11.14 -8.43
CA ARG A 190 -8.87 10.92 -8.81
C ARG A 190 -9.80 11.96 -8.21
N LEU A 191 -9.67 12.23 -6.91
CA LEU A 191 -10.53 13.17 -6.19
C LEU A 191 -10.33 14.63 -6.62
N ALA A 192 -9.10 15.03 -6.95
CA ALA A 192 -8.78 16.37 -7.44
C ALA A 192 -9.38 16.64 -8.84
N ARG A 193 -9.40 15.64 -9.72
CA ARG A 193 -9.97 15.77 -11.07
C ARG A 193 -11.49 15.88 -11.08
N THR A 194 -12.17 15.16 -10.19
CA THR A 194 -13.64 15.28 -10.04
C THR A 194 -14.02 16.67 -9.53
N ALA A 195 -13.23 17.25 -8.62
CA ALA A 195 -13.42 18.63 -8.14
C ALA A 195 -13.40 19.65 -9.29
N GLY A 196 -12.39 19.57 -10.16
CA GLY A 196 -12.22 20.50 -11.27
C GLY A 196 -13.24 20.35 -12.40
N ARG A 197 -13.97 19.23 -12.47
CA ARG A 197 -15.11 19.05 -13.39
C ARG A 197 -16.41 19.62 -12.84
N ALA A 198 -16.62 19.56 -11.52
CA ALA A 198 -17.82 20.12 -10.89
C ALA A 198 -17.79 21.65 -10.76
N ALA A 199 -16.60 22.27 -10.89
CA ALA A 199 -16.39 23.71 -10.86
C ALA A 199 -16.38 24.38 -12.25
N ARG A 200 -16.55 23.60 -13.33
CA ARG A 200 -16.68 24.07 -14.72
C ARG A 200 -18.11 23.86 -15.17
#